data_AF-A0A315VCW0-F1
#
_entry.id   AF-A0A315VCW0-F1
#
_cell.length_a   1.000
_cell.length_b   1.000
_cell.length_c   1.000
_cell.angle_alpha   90.00
_cell.angle_beta   90.00
_cell.angle_gamma   90.00
#
_symmetry.space_group_name_H-M   'P 1'
#
loop_
_entity.id
_entity.type
_entity.pdbx_description
1 polymer ?
#
loop_
_entity_poly.entity_id
_entity_poly.type
_entity_poly.pdbx_seq_one_letter_code
_entity_poly.pdbx_strand_id
1 'polypeptide(L)'
;PPGNSPSVKEGNFKEAEWDLSRYLCELEDSLRDVLSEVLETEMKAAYDELWQEIVFKKPPWSLQDVLQCFKKHWIAVFGHLVPRKMLETVGNLINFFSSGETVSTLGFLQETKELVKAFGKSSKLVPGTLTVIENILNKAQSQHHSSGEQELSAGDVVMNDDESVEKQPGSAHISSQKVWAVFENIWSQVCQTSLEVFKALSFDPHTMQAAPPMGRRPPPQDAVACLHRLSSMVSQLLQAFGRVLSSTPGLEEVHALLSIIYSNKLVSEEASLTAKDLLDCFSQPDYREKLGVGGNQLLELKKALDGCVQTRGQNFAFTAPC
;
A
#
# COMPACT_ATOMS: atom_id res chain seq x y z
N PRO A 1 -54.07 -6.84 8.28
CA PRO A 1 -53.15 -6.73 7.11
C PRO A 1 -51.75 -6.30 7.56
N PRO A 2 -50.78 -7.22 7.61
CA PRO A 2 -49.39 -6.82 7.81
C PRO A 2 -48.82 -6.33 6.48
N GLY A 3 -48.10 -5.21 6.55
CA GLY A 3 -47.50 -4.52 5.41
C GLY A 3 -46.25 -5.23 4.89
N ASN A 4 -46.09 -5.18 3.57
CA ASN A 4 -44.86 -5.53 2.89
C ASN A 4 -43.76 -4.51 3.19
N SER A 5 -42.63 -4.97 3.70
CA SER A 5 -41.35 -4.25 3.65
C SER A 5 -40.59 -4.68 2.39
N PRO A 6 -39.97 -3.76 1.63
CA PRO A 6 -39.13 -4.12 0.50
C PRO A 6 -37.75 -4.58 0.99
N SER A 7 -37.35 -5.78 0.57
CA SER A 7 -36.01 -6.34 0.76
C SER A 7 -34.97 -5.53 -0.02
N VAL A 8 -34.11 -4.79 0.69
CA VAL A 8 -32.92 -4.15 0.10
C VAL A 8 -31.81 -5.20 -0.01
N LYS A 9 -31.25 -5.33 -1.22
CA LYS A 9 -30.35 -6.41 -1.64
C LYS A 9 -28.96 -6.27 -1.00
N GLU A 10 -28.63 -7.19 -0.11
CA GLU A 10 -27.33 -7.37 0.56
C GLU A 10 -26.27 -8.04 -0.34
N GLY A 11 -26.27 -7.71 -1.64
CA GLY A 11 -25.50 -8.44 -2.67
C GLY A 11 -24.25 -7.74 -3.20
N ASN A 12 -24.09 -6.43 -3.01
CA ASN A 12 -23.20 -5.63 -3.87
C ASN A 12 -21.76 -5.45 -3.33
N PHE A 13 -21.52 -5.59 -2.03
CA PHE A 13 -20.20 -5.30 -1.43
C PHE A 13 -19.17 -6.44 -1.60
N LYS A 14 -19.61 -7.70 -1.58
CA LYS A 14 -18.75 -8.85 -1.85
C LYS A 14 -18.35 -8.96 -3.33
N GLU A 15 -19.10 -8.34 -4.23
CA GLU A 15 -18.85 -8.42 -5.67
C GLU A 15 -17.66 -7.53 -6.08
N ALA A 16 -17.53 -6.34 -5.46
CA ALA A 16 -16.49 -5.36 -5.78
C ALA A 16 -15.06 -5.75 -5.35
N GLU A 17 -14.89 -6.44 -4.22
CA GLU A 17 -13.58 -6.89 -3.73
C GLU A 17 -13.01 -8.07 -4.55
N TRP A 18 -13.88 -8.99 -4.97
CA TRP A 18 -13.54 -10.08 -5.89
C TRP A 18 -13.24 -9.57 -7.30
N ASP A 19 -13.78 -8.42 -7.67
CA ASP A 19 -13.51 -7.78 -8.95
C ASP A 19 -12.13 -7.11 -8.98
N LEU A 20 -11.71 -6.38 -7.93
CA LEU A 20 -10.40 -5.73 -7.90
C LEU A 20 -9.23 -6.73 -7.92
N SER A 21 -9.31 -7.77 -7.09
CA SER A 21 -8.30 -8.83 -7.07
C SER A 21 -8.22 -9.55 -8.42
N ARG A 22 -9.37 -9.82 -9.05
CA ARG A 22 -9.43 -10.38 -10.41
C ARG A 22 -8.79 -9.46 -11.45
N TYR A 23 -9.06 -8.15 -11.42
CA TYR A 23 -8.45 -7.20 -12.35
C TYR A 23 -6.93 -7.08 -12.18
N LEU A 24 -6.44 -7.15 -10.94
CA LEU A 24 -5.01 -7.12 -10.68
C LEU A 24 -4.32 -8.40 -11.16
N CYS A 25 -4.92 -9.57 -10.94
CA CYS A 25 -4.40 -10.83 -11.50
C CYS A 25 -4.42 -10.82 -13.04
N GLU A 26 -5.51 -10.36 -13.66
CA GLU A 26 -5.62 -10.26 -15.12
C GLU A 26 -4.58 -9.29 -15.71
N LEU A 27 -4.33 -8.17 -15.02
CA LEU A 27 -3.28 -7.23 -15.38
C LEU A 27 -1.89 -7.85 -15.23
N GLU A 28 -1.62 -8.52 -14.11
CA GLU A 28 -0.34 -9.17 -13.83
C GLU A 28 0.00 -10.23 -14.90
N ASP A 29 -0.97 -11.11 -15.21
CA ASP A 29 -0.82 -12.15 -16.23
C ASP A 29 -0.60 -11.53 -17.61
N SER A 30 -1.42 -10.53 -17.99
CA SER A 30 -1.31 -9.88 -19.30
C SER A 30 0.01 -9.13 -19.47
N LEU A 31 0.53 -8.52 -18.40
CA LEU A 31 1.83 -7.87 -18.39
C LEU A 31 2.98 -8.88 -18.43
N ARG A 32 2.88 -9.98 -17.68
CA ARG A 32 3.90 -11.05 -17.72
C ARG A 32 4.05 -11.55 -19.14
N ASP A 33 2.96 -11.85 -19.81
CA ASP A 33 2.99 -12.51 -21.11
C ASP A 33 3.52 -11.57 -22.20
N VAL A 34 3.01 -10.33 -22.28
CA VAL A 34 3.48 -9.35 -23.27
C VAL A 34 4.95 -8.97 -23.03
N LEU A 35 5.35 -8.72 -21.77
CA LEU A 35 6.71 -8.29 -21.48
C LEU A 35 7.71 -9.45 -21.62
N SER A 36 7.29 -10.70 -21.38
CA SER A 36 8.13 -11.87 -21.66
C SER A 36 8.43 -12.00 -23.16
N GLU A 37 7.42 -11.82 -24.02
CA GLU A 37 7.61 -11.86 -25.48
C GLU A 37 8.52 -10.72 -25.96
N VAL A 38 8.33 -9.51 -25.42
CA VAL A 38 9.21 -8.37 -25.72
C VAL A 38 10.64 -8.63 -25.26
N LEU A 39 10.83 -9.12 -24.02
CA LEU A 39 12.15 -9.45 -23.47
C LEU A 39 12.86 -10.45 -24.36
N GLU A 40 12.18 -11.52 -24.76
CA GLU A 40 12.75 -12.54 -25.65
C GLU A 40 13.08 -11.96 -27.04
N THR A 41 12.16 -11.23 -27.65
CA THR A 41 12.31 -10.67 -28.99
C THR A 41 13.50 -9.70 -29.06
N GLU A 42 13.58 -8.77 -28.11
CA GLU A 42 14.60 -7.73 -28.13
C GLU A 42 15.97 -8.23 -27.65
N MET A 43 16.01 -9.15 -26.69
CA MET A 43 17.27 -9.78 -26.29
C MET A 43 17.84 -10.65 -27.42
N LYS A 44 16.99 -11.38 -28.15
CA LYS A 44 17.40 -12.11 -29.36
C LYS A 44 17.87 -11.17 -30.46
N ALA A 45 17.17 -10.06 -30.69
CA ALA A 45 17.59 -9.09 -31.70
C ALA A 45 18.93 -8.42 -31.36
N ALA A 46 19.25 -8.24 -30.07
CA ALA A 46 20.49 -7.61 -29.62
C ALA A 46 21.69 -8.57 -29.53
N TYR A 47 21.44 -9.85 -29.20
CA TYR A 47 22.48 -10.81 -28.84
C TYR A 47 22.42 -12.15 -29.60
N ASP A 48 21.53 -12.27 -30.59
CA ASP A 48 21.28 -13.49 -31.36
C ASP A 48 21.11 -14.71 -30.43
N GLU A 49 21.73 -15.85 -30.76
CA GLU A 49 21.63 -17.10 -29.99
C GLU A 49 22.27 -17.02 -28.58
N LEU A 50 23.14 -16.03 -28.32
CA LEU A 50 23.79 -15.85 -27.02
C LEU A 50 22.88 -15.16 -25.98
N TRP A 51 21.68 -14.74 -26.37
CA TRP A 51 20.78 -14.00 -25.51
C TRP A 51 20.44 -14.73 -24.20
N GLN A 52 20.36 -16.07 -24.20
CA GLN A 52 20.09 -16.86 -22.99
C GLN A 52 21.24 -16.87 -21.99
N GLU A 53 22.47 -16.59 -22.44
CA GLU A 53 23.64 -16.48 -21.57
C GLU A 53 23.73 -15.10 -20.91
N ILE A 54 23.16 -14.09 -21.57
CA ILE A 54 23.26 -12.68 -21.18
C ILE A 54 22.04 -12.22 -20.38
N VAL A 55 20.87 -12.82 -20.63
CA VAL A 55 19.63 -12.47 -19.92
C VAL A 55 19.80 -12.64 -18.40
N PHE A 56 19.28 -11.66 -17.64
CA PHE A 56 19.58 -11.56 -16.22
C PHE A 56 19.00 -12.74 -15.41
N LYS A 57 17.80 -13.19 -15.78
CA LYS A 57 17.18 -14.42 -15.30
C LYS A 57 16.76 -15.25 -16.50
N LYS A 58 16.92 -16.56 -16.45
CA LYS A 58 16.52 -17.49 -17.52
C LYS A 58 15.04 -17.87 -17.37
N PRO A 59 14.31 -18.12 -18.47
CA PRO A 59 12.91 -18.54 -18.40
C PRO A 59 12.79 -19.96 -17.77
N PRO A 60 11.63 -20.32 -17.20
CA PRO A 60 10.35 -19.59 -17.16
C PRO A 60 10.36 -18.42 -16.15
N TRP A 61 9.66 -17.33 -16.49
CA TRP A 61 9.68 -16.08 -15.73
C TRP A 61 8.35 -15.77 -15.04
N SER A 62 8.42 -15.29 -13.80
CA SER A 62 7.35 -14.48 -13.20
C SER A 62 7.38 -13.05 -13.76
N LEU A 63 6.30 -12.27 -13.58
CA LEU A 63 6.31 -10.84 -13.96
C LEU A 63 7.47 -10.09 -13.31
N GLN A 64 7.74 -10.38 -12.03
CA GLN A 64 8.83 -9.76 -11.30
C GLN A 64 10.21 -10.09 -11.91
N ASP A 65 10.41 -11.32 -12.38
CA ASP A 65 11.66 -11.71 -13.07
C ASP A 65 11.84 -10.93 -14.38
N VAL A 66 10.77 -10.81 -15.17
CA VAL A 66 10.77 -10.07 -16.43
C VAL A 66 11.11 -8.61 -16.17
N LEU A 67 10.39 -7.94 -15.26
CA LEU A 67 10.62 -6.52 -14.96
C LEU A 67 12.05 -6.25 -14.46
N GLN A 68 12.64 -7.16 -13.67
CA GLN A 68 14.04 -7.06 -13.26
C GLN A 68 15.00 -7.22 -14.45
N CYS A 69 14.69 -8.09 -15.42
CA CYS A 69 15.47 -8.19 -16.66
C CYS A 69 15.40 -6.89 -17.47
N PHE A 70 14.21 -6.29 -17.62
CA PHE A 70 14.05 -4.97 -18.25
C PHE A 70 14.90 -3.92 -17.56
N LYS A 71 14.83 -3.82 -16.24
CA LYS A 71 15.63 -2.87 -15.45
C LYS A 71 17.13 -3.08 -15.64
N LYS A 72 17.58 -4.34 -15.66
CA LYS A 72 19.00 -4.69 -15.79
C LYS A 72 19.55 -4.41 -17.19
N HIS A 73 18.77 -4.70 -18.21
CA HIS A 73 19.16 -4.58 -19.62
C HIS A 73 18.65 -3.29 -20.27
N TRP A 74 18.11 -2.36 -19.48
CA TRP A 74 17.49 -1.14 -19.99
C TRP A 74 18.45 -0.33 -20.84
N ILE A 75 19.67 -0.08 -20.39
CA ILE A 75 20.61 0.77 -21.14
C ILE A 75 21.07 0.09 -22.43
N ALA A 76 21.27 -1.23 -22.40
CA ALA A 76 21.90 -1.96 -23.50
C ALA A 76 20.90 -2.38 -24.60
N VAL A 77 19.64 -2.61 -24.23
CA VAL A 77 18.64 -3.18 -25.14
C VAL A 77 17.41 -2.27 -25.24
N PHE A 78 16.67 -2.12 -24.14
CA PHE A 78 15.33 -1.50 -24.18
C PHE A 78 15.33 0.03 -24.34
N GLY A 79 16.36 0.70 -23.85
CA GLY A 79 16.52 2.15 -23.86
C GLY A 79 16.81 2.72 -25.25
N HIS A 80 17.15 1.87 -26.21
CA HIS A 80 17.21 2.23 -27.63
C HIS A 80 15.82 2.28 -28.29
N LEU A 81 14.85 1.55 -27.73
CA LEU A 81 13.49 1.42 -28.24
C LEU A 81 12.53 2.39 -27.53
N VAL A 82 12.74 2.56 -26.22
CA VAL A 82 11.83 3.28 -25.33
C VAL A 82 12.56 4.39 -24.58
N PRO A 83 11.97 5.59 -24.45
CA PRO A 83 12.61 6.71 -23.76
C PRO A 83 13.03 6.38 -22.32
N ARG A 84 14.19 6.88 -21.90
CA ARG A 84 14.77 6.63 -20.57
C ARG A 84 13.83 6.94 -19.40
N LYS A 85 12.93 7.92 -19.55
CA LYS A 85 11.92 8.26 -18.53
C LYS A 85 11.01 7.08 -18.16
N MET A 86 10.79 6.13 -19.06
CA MET A 86 9.92 4.97 -18.80
C MET A 86 10.61 3.86 -17.97
N LEU A 87 11.91 3.97 -17.70
CA LEU A 87 12.57 3.12 -16.71
C LEU A 87 11.98 3.34 -15.31
N GLU A 88 11.50 4.56 -15.02
CA GLU A 88 10.79 4.86 -13.79
C GLU A 88 9.49 4.07 -13.69
N THR A 89 8.71 3.99 -14.78
CA THR A 89 7.49 3.16 -14.85
C THR A 89 7.80 1.69 -14.60
N VAL A 90 8.91 1.15 -15.13
CA VAL A 90 9.35 -0.23 -14.81
C VAL A 90 9.69 -0.39 -13.33
N GLY A 91 10.34 0.61 -12.73
CA GLY A 91 10.60 0.66 -11.29
C GLY A 91 9.32 0.69 -10.45
N ASN A 92 8.34 1.49 -10.87
CA ASN A 92 7.04 1.60 -10.22
C ASN A 92 6.26 0.29 -10.33
N LEU A 93 6.31 -0.40 -11.47
CA LEU A 93 5.72 -1.74 -11.64
C LEU A 93 6.37 -2.77 -10.69
N ILE A 94 7.70 -2.76 -10.59
CA ILE A 94 8.41 -3.65 -9.66
C ILE A 94 7.95 -3.39 -8.23
N ASN A 95 7.90 -2.13 -7.80
CA ASN A 95 7.46 -1.79 -6.45
C ASN A 95 6.00 -2.21 -6.26
N PHE A 96 5.09 -1.80 -7.14
CA PHE A 96 3.67 -2.13 -7.07
C PHE A 96 3.41 -3.63 -6.85
N PHE A 97 4.01 -4.49 -7.67
CA PHE A 97 3.83 -5.95 -7.54
C PHE A 97 4.67 -6.60 -6.42
N SER A 98 5.63 -5.89 -5.81
CA SER A 98 6.47 -6.41 -4.72
C SER A 98 6.05 -5.95 -3.32
N SER A 99 5.61 -4.70 -3.19
CA SER A 99 5.26 -4.07 -1.90
C SER A 99 3.76 -3.87 -1.72
N GLY A 100 2.94 -4.06 -2.77
CA GLY A 100 1.51 -3.74 -2.73
C GLY A 100 1.24 -2.25 -2.51
N GLU A 101 2.23 -1.39 -2.80
CA GLU A 101 2.17 0.06 -2.59
C GLU A 101 1.06 0.68 -3.45
N THR A 102 0.19 1.46 -2.82
CA THR A 102 -0.98 2.09 -3.46
C THR A 102 -0.56 3.30 -4.29
N VAL A 103 0.01 3.06 -5.47
CA VAL A 103 0.14 4.10 -6.49
C VAL A 103 -1.27 4.53 -6.90
N SER A 104 -1.48 5.84 -7.16
CA SER A 104 -2.72 6.35 -7.74
C SER A 104 -3.09 5.51 -8.96
N THR A 105 -4.13 4.67 -8.81
CA THR A 105 -4.37 3.51 -9.68
C THR A 105 -4.56 3.94 -11.13
N LEU A 106 -5.14 5.13 -11.35
CA LEU A 106 -5.37 5.68 -12.68
C LEU A 106 -4.08 6.18 -13.37
N GLY A 107 -3.25 6.96 -12.67
CA GLY A 107 -2.00 7.49 -13.22
C GLY A 107 -1.01 6.36 -13.52
N PHE A 108 -0.92 5.40 -12.61
CA PHE A 108 -0.11 4.19 -12.77
C PHE A 108 -0.53 3.33 -13.97
N LEU A 109 -1.83 3.07 -14.12
CA LEU A 109 -2.36 2.32 -15.26
C LEU A 109 -2.10 3.06 -16.58
N GLN A 110 -2.18 4.38 -16.59
CA GLN A 110 -1.89 5.19 -17.77
C GLN A 110 -0.39 5.14 -18.14
N GLU A 111 0.51 5.22 -17.18
CA GLU A 111 1.95 5.05 -17.43
C GLU A 111 2.27 3.63 -17.94
N THR A 112 1.65 2.62 -17.34
CA THR A 112 1.78 1.21 -17.75
C THR A 112 1.28 1.01 -19.18
N LYS A 113 0.16 1.65 -19.55
CA LYS A 113 -0.36 1.66 -20.92
C LYS A 113 0.65 2.23 -21.91
N GLU A 114 1.24 3.37 -21.60
CA GLU A 114 2.22 4.01 -22.48
C GLU A 114 3.51 3.18 -22.60
N LEU A 115 3.94 2.50 -21.53
CA LEU A 115 5.05 1.56 -21.56
C LEU A 115 4.76 0.39 -22.52
N VAL A 116 3.62 -0.28 -22.36
CA VAL A 116 3.22 -1.42 -23.22
C VAL A 116 3.08 -0.98 -24.67
N LYS A 117 2.49 0.20 -24.91
CA LYS A 117 2.34 0.78 -26.25
C LYS A 117 3.69 1.06 -26.92
N ALA A 118 4.71 1.47 -26.15
CA ALA A 118 6.04 1.73 -26.68
C ALA A 118 6.69 0.47 -27.30
N PHE A 119 6.29 -0.72 -26.84
CA PHE A 119 6.77 -2.01 -27.35
C PHE A 119 5.88 -2.61 -28.45
N GLY A 120 4.96 -1.84 -29.05
CA GLY A 120 4.00 -2.34 -30.05
C GLY A 120 4.61 -3.00 -31.29
N LYS A 121 5.90 -2.77 -31.59
CA LYS A 121 6.61 -3.45 -32.69
C LYS A 121 7.27 -4.77 -32.27
N SER A 122 7.46 -4.95 -30.97
CA SER A 122 8.28 -6.00 -30.35
C SER A 122 7.47 -7.19 -29.87
N SER A 123 6.14 -7.05 -29.78
CA SER A 123 5.25 -8.14 -29.36
C SER A 123 3.89 -8.04 -30.05
N LYS A 124 3.34 -9.20 -30.41
CA LYS A 124 2.00 -9.32 -31.00
C LYS A 124 0.89 -9.26 -29.94
N LEU A 125 1.23 -9.43 -28.67
CA LEU A 125 0.30 -9.40 -27.54
C LEU A 125 -0.04 -7.97 -27.09
N VAL A 126 0.73 -6.96 -27.53
CA VAL A 126 0.52 -5.55 -27.15
C VAL A 126 -0.92 -5.07 -27.35
N PRO A 127 -1.58 -5.27 -28.51
CA PRO A 127 -2.98 -4.85 -28.68
C PRO A 127 -3.93 -5.50 -27.67
N GLY A 128 -3.74 -6.78 -27.35
CA GLY A 128 -4.56 -7.52 -26.38
C GLY A 128 -4.37 -6.98 -24.96
N THR A 129 -3.12 -6.78 -24.54
CA THR A 129 -2.81 -6.22 -23.21
C THR A 129 -3.31 -4.77 -23.08
N LEU A 130 -3.25 -3.97 -24.16
CA LEU A 130 -3.81 -2.61 -24.15
C LEU A 130 -5.33 -2.62 -23.94
N THR A 131 -6.06 -3.57 -24.53
CA THR A 131 -7.50 -3.75 -24.27
C THR A 131 -7.78 -4.10 -22.82
N VAL A 132 -6.98 -4.97 -22.20
CA VAL A 132 -7.10 -5.30 -20.76
C VAL A 132 -6.91 -4.05 -19.91
N ILE A 133 -5.83 -3.29 -20.15
CA ILE A 133 -5.55 -2.06 -19.41
C ILE A 133 -6.67 -1.01 -19.61
N GLU A 134 -7.19 -0.85 -20.82
CA GLU A 134 -8.31 0.06 -21.11
C GLU A 134 -9.60 -0.36 -20.43
N ASN A 135 -9.91 -1.66 -20.38
CA ASN A 135 -11.07 -2.18 -19.67
C ASN A 135 -10.98 -1.88 -18.16
N ILE A 136 -9.79 -2.05 -17.57
CA ILE A 136 -9.55 -1.74 -16.16
C ILE A 136 -9.66 -0.23 -15.91
N LEU A 137 -9.08 0.60 -16.78
CA LEU A 137 -9.18 2.07 -16.70
C LEU A 137 -10.63 2.55 -16.79
N ASN A 138 -11.41 2.06 -17.75
CA ASN A 138 -12.81 2.44 -17.95
C ASN A 138 -13.68 2.04 -16.74
N LYS A 139 -13.40 0.86 -16.15
CA LYS A 139 -14.10 0.41 -14.94
C LYS A 139 -13.70 1.23 -13.71
N ALA A 140 -12.42 1.55 -13.55
CA ALA A 140 -11.93 2.41 -12.48
C ALA A 140 -12.52 3.83 -12.57
N GLN A 141 -12.71 4.37 -13.78
CA GLN A 141 -13.37 5.66 -14.01
C GLN A 141 -14.88 5.60 -13.79
N SER A 142 -15.56 4.53 -14.22
CA SER A 142 -17.01 4.37 -14.05
C SER A 142 -17.44 4.25 -12.59
N GLN A 143 -16.57 3.70 -11.73
CA GLN A 143 -16.77 3.66 -10.27
C GLN A 143 -16.67 5.04 -9.60
N HIS A 144 -16.06 6.04 -10.27
CA HIS A 144 -16.01 7.44 -9.80
C HIS A 144 -17.19 8.29 -10.27
N HIS A 145 -17.93 7.88 -11.32
CA HIS A 145 -19.00 8.67 -11.93
C HIS A 145 -20.44 8.25 -11.54
N SER A 146 -20.64 7.25 -10.67
CA SER A 146 -21.99 6.94 -10.14
C SER A 146 -22.43 7.83 -8.97
N SER A 147 -21.65 8.87 -8.64
CA SER A 147 -22.01 9.90 -7.66
C SER A 147 -21.76 11.30 -8.24
N GLY A 148 -22.51 11.65 -9.28
CA GLY A 148 -22.57 13.02 -9.77
C GLY A 148 -22.90 13.10 -11.26
N GLU A 149 -24.04 13.74 -11.55
CA GLU A 149 -24.44 14.32 -12.83
C GLU A 149 -25.22 13.40 -13.79
N GLN A 150 -26.51 13.26 -13.48
CA GLN A 150 -27.55 13.33 -14.50
C GLN A 150 -28.01 14.80 -14.61
N GLU A 151 -27.90 15.33 -15.83
CA GLU A 151 -28.68 16.44 -16.42
C GLU A 151 -28.43 17.89 -15.98
N LEU A 152 -27.73 18.62 -16.86
CA LEU A 152 -28.10 19.98 -17.28
C LEU A 152 -28.55 19.82 -18.75
N SER A 153 -29.61 20.41 -19.30
CA SER A 153 -30.40 21.59 -18.94
C SER A 153 -31.56 21.69 -19.95
N ALA A 154 -32.78 22.01 -19.49
CA ALA A 154 -33.57 23.19 -19.93
C ALA A 154 -35.10 23.02 -19.71
N GLY A 155 -35.68 23.99 -18.98
CA GLY A 155 -37.12 24.21 -18.78
C GLY A 155 -37.64 23.59 -17.48
N ASP A 156 -38.46 24.19 -16.64
CA ASP A 156 -39.24 25.43 -16.66
C ASP A 156 -39.86 25.58 -15.24
N VAL A 157 -39.84 26.78 -14.68
CA VAL A 157 -40.77 27.43 -13.72
C VAL A 157 -41.36 26.63 -12.52
N VAL A 158 -41.13 27.14 -11.28
CA VAL A 158 -42.12 27.68 -10.29
C VAL A 158 -41.48 27.70 -8.87
N MET A 159 -41.58 28.85 -8.20
CA MET A 159 -41.22 29.10 -6.79
C MET A 159 -42.16 28.40 -5.79
N ASN A 160 -41.64 28.00 -4.63
CA ASN A 160 -42.34 28.27 -3.36
C ASN A 160 -41.37 28.22 -2.18
N ASP A 161 -41.37 29.32 -1.41
CA ASP A 161 -40.76 29.46 -0.09
C ASP A 161 -41.50 28.57 0.93
N ASP A 162 -40.78 27.89 1.82
CA ASP A 162 -41.09 27.87 3.26
C ASP A 162 -39.90 27.38 4.12
N GLU A 163 -39.93 27.84 5.36
CA GLU A 163 -38.96 28.02 6.43
C GLU A 163 -38.12 26.85 6.99
N SER A 164 -36.89 27.22 7.37
CA SER A 164 -36.10 26.88 8.58
C SER A 164 -35.94 25.43 9.08
N VAL A 165 -34.76 24.84 8.79
CA VAL A 165 -34.00 24.07 9.80
C VAL A 165 -32.51 24.38 9.62
N GLU A 166 -31.88 24.91 10.67
CA GLU A 166 -30.44 25.12 10.79
C GLU A 166 -29.65 23.86 10.38
N LYS A 167 -28.98 23.90 9.23
CA LYS A 167 -27.87 22.99 8.93
C LYS A 167 -26.57 23.71 9.27
N GLN A 168 -26.03 23.35 10.43
CA GLN A 168 -24.64 23.62 10.79
C GLN A 168 -23.68 23.22 9.64
N PRO A 169 -22.56 23.95 9.48
CA PRO A 169 -21.68 23.84 8.35
C PRO A 169 -21.04 22.46 8.30
N GLY A 170 -20.96 21.91 7.09
CA GLY A 170 -20.58 20.53 6.82
C GLY A 170 -19.36 20.08 7.60
N SER A 171 -19.55 19.06 8.46
CA SER A 171 -18.46 18.16 8.77
C SER A 171 -18.07 17.52 7.44
N ALA A 172 -16.92 17.90 6.90
CA ALA A 172 -16.31 17.19 5.78
C ALA A 172 -16.13 15.74 6.25
N HIS A 173 -17.08 14.87 5.90
CA HIS A 173 -17.04 13.47 6.26
C HIS A 173 -15.81 12.88 5.58
N ILE A 174 -14.82 12.51 6.39
CA ILE A 174 -13.63 11.86 5.86
C ILE A 174 -14.05 10.43 5.57
N SER A 175 -13.98 10.02 4.31
CA SER A 175 -14.30 8.66 3.94
C SER A 175 -13.45 7.67 4.76
N SER A 176 -14.04 6.54 5.15
CA SER A 176 -13.34 5.49 5.91
C SER A 176 -12.07 5.00 5.21
N GLN A 177 -12.02 5.11 3.88
CA GLN A 177 -10.81 4.88 3.09
C GLN A 177 -9.69 5.88 3.37
N LYS A 178 -10.00 7.18 3.53
CA LYS A 178 -9.02 8.19 3.90
C LYS A 178 -8.55 8.04 5.34
N VAL A 179 -9.44 7.59 6.25
CA VAL A 179 -9.05 7.16 7.59
C VAL A 179 -8.04 6.01 7.52
N TRP A 180 -8.34 4.98 6.72
CA TRP A 180 -7.46 3.82 6.58
C TRP A 180 -6.10 4.16 5.95
N ALA A 181 -6.07 5.05 4.95
CA ALA A 181 -4.82 5.55 4.37
C ALA A 181 -3.91 6.22 5.42
N VAL A 182 -4.48 6.87 6.43
CA VAL A 182 -3.71 7.38 7.57
C VAL A 182 -3.06 6.22 8.35
N PHE A 183 -3.78 5.13 8.63
CA PHE A 183 -3.20 3.95 9.29
C PHE A 183 -2.11 3.27 8.46
N GLU A 184 -2.28 3.17 7.15
CA GLU A 184 -1.25 2.63 6.25
C GLU A 184 0.02 3.48 6.26
N ASN A 185 -0.13 4.81 6.26
CA ASN A 185 0.99 5.73 6.39
C ASN A 185 1.69 5.62 7.76
N ILE A 186 0.92 5.50 8.85
CA ILE A 186 1.47 5.26 10.19
C ILE A 186 2.28 3.95 10.20
N TRP A 187 1.72 2.88 9.64
CA TRP A 187 2.36 1.57 9.56
C TRP A 187 3.67 1.63 8.76
N SER A 188 3.65 2.24 7.58
CA SER A 188 4.84 2.42 6.74
C SER A 188 5.96 3.17 7.48
N GLN A 189 5.63 4.26 8.17
CA GLN A 189 6.60 5.03 8.97
C GLN A 189 7.19 4.20 10.13
N VAL A 190 6.35 3.45 10.85
CA VAL A 190 6.78 2.57 11.94
C VAL A 190 7.72 1.48 11.43
N CYS A 191 7.38 0.82 10.32
CA CYS A 191 8.21 -0.20 9.69
C CYS A 191 9.54 0.36 9.21
N GLN A 192 9.53 1.49 8.50
CA GLN A 192 10.74 2.13 7.98
C GLN A 192 11.69 2.53 9.12
N THR A 193 11.14 3.20 10.15
CA THR A 193 11.92 3.59 11.33
C THR A 193 12.49 2.36 12.04
N SER A 194 11.71 1.28 12.16
CA SER A 194 12.19 0.04 12.78
C SER A 194 13.36 -0.57 12.02
N LEU A 195 13.30 -0.59 10.69
CA LEU A 195 14.34 -1.16 9.84
C LEU A 195 15.64 -0.35 9.94
N GLU A 196 15.54 0.98 10.00
CA GLU A 196 16.69 1.87 10.20
C GLU A 196 17.33 1.66 11.57
N VAL A 197 16.52 1.52 12.62
CA VAL A 197 17.00 1.20 13.97
C VAL A 197 17.68 -0.16 13.97
N PHE A 198 17.07 -1.21 13.43
CA PHE A 198 17.68 -2.54 13.36
C PHE A 198 19.01 -2.53 12.60
N LYS A 199 19.09 -1.83 11.47
CA LYS A 199 20.34 -1.65 10.70
C LYS A 199 21.40 -0.90 11.52
N ALA A 200 21.04 0.23 12.13
CA ALA A 200 21.96 1.04 12.95
C ALA A 200 22.49 0.24 14.15
N LEU A 201 21.67 -0.67 14.66
CA LEU A 201 21.98 -1.52 15.79
C LEU A 201 22.57 -2.89 15.39
N SER A 202 22.72 -3.16 14.09
CA SER A 202 23.21 -4.44 13.54
C SER A 202 22.44 -5.65 14.09
N PHE A 203 21.13 -5.50 14.24
CA PHE A 203 20.19 -6.53 14.67
C PHE A 203 19.42 -7.06 13.47
N ASP A 204 19.29 -8.39 13.39
CA ASP A 204 18.48 -9.05 12.37
C ASP A 204 17.12 -9.48 12.97
N PRO A 205 16.00 -8.87 12.52
CA PRO A 205 14.66 -9.21 13.00
C PRO A 205 14.19 -10.62 12.62
N HIS A 206 14.75 -11.27 11.60
CA HIS A 206 14.33 -12.60 11.17
C HIS A 206 15.02 -13.70 11.97
N THR A 207 16.28 -13.48 12.35
CA THR A 207 17.07 -14.45 13.12
C THR A 207 17.07 -14.15 14.62
N MET A 208 16.55 -12.99 15.04
CA MET A 208 16.55 -12.49 16.43
C MET A 208 17.97 -12.40 17.02
N GLN A 209 18.96 -12.19 16.16
CA GLN A 209 20.37 -12.15 16.54
C GLN A 209 20.98 -10.79 16.24
N ALA A 210 21.82 -10.32 17.16
CA ALA A 210 22.73 -9.22 16.90
C ALA A 210 24.02 -9.79 16.29
N ALA A 211 24.59 -9.10 15.31
CA ALA A 211 25.88 -9.51 14.73
C ALA A 211 26.97 -9.59 15.82
N PRO A 212 27.88 -10.58 15.76
CA PRO A 212 28.92 -10.74 16.77
C PRO A 212 29.81 -9.49 16.88
N PRO A 213 30.28 -9.14 18.09
CA PRO A 213 31.05 -7.93 18.32
C PRO A 213 32.47 -8.07 17.78
N MET A 214 32.66 -8.00 16.46
CA MET A 214 33.99 -7.81 15.88
C MET A 214 34.36 -6.33 16.00
N GLY A 215 34.90 -5.96 17.17
CA GLY A 215 35.66 -4.72 17.39
C GLY A 215 34.95 -3.40 17.07
N ARG A 216 33.62 -3.34 17.09
CA ARG A 216 32.87 -2.16 16.63
C ARG A 216 32.50 -1.24 17.80
N ARG A 217 32.80 0.05 17.58
CA ARG A 217 32.41 1.25 18.36
C ARG A 217 31.03 1.09 19.04
N PRO A 218 30.84 1.62 20.27
CA PRO A 218 29.56 1.55 20.97
C PRO A 218 28.41 2.01 20.06
N PRO A 219 27.24 1.35 20.13
CA PRO A 219 26.13 1.64 19.24
C PRO A 219 25.68 3.10 19.40
N PRO A 220 25.17 3.73 18.33
CA PRO A 220 24.72 5.11 18.39
C PRO A 220 23.66 5.28 19.48
N GLN A 221 23.90 6.16 20.47
CA GLN A 221 22.96 6.41 21.58
C GLN A 221 21.59 6.86 21.06
N ASP A 222 21.58 7.63 19.97
CA ASP A 222 20.36 8.09 19.30
C ASP A 222 19.52 6.94 18.75
N ALA A 223 20.15 5.88 18.22
CA ALA A 223 19.45 4.70 17.74
C ALA A 223 18.84 3.88 18.89
N VAL A 224 19.47 3.92 20.07
CA VAL A 224 18.92 3.26 21.29
C VAL A 224 17.73 4.03 21.84
N ALA A 225 17.84 5.35 21.92
CA ALA A 225 16.72 6.21 22.30
C ALA A 225 15.55 6.07 21.33
N CYS A 226 15.84 5.98 20.03
CA CYS A 226 14.85 5.71 18.98
C CYS A 226 14.19 4.33 19.17
N LEU A 227 14.98 3.27 19.45
CA LEU A 227 14.45 1.93 19.74
C LEU A 227 13.45 1.95 20.91
N HIS A 228 13.82 2.59 22.03
CA HIS A 228 12.93 2.67 23.20
C HIS A 228 11.67 3.48 22.91
N ARG A 229 11.79 4.60 22.20
CA ARG A 229 10.65 5.41 21.77
C ARG A 229 9.70 4.61 20.87
N LEU A 230 10.25 3.91 19.88
CA LEU A 230 9.50 3.08 18.95
C LEU A 230 8.81 1.92 19.67
N SER A 231 9.52 1.20 20.54
CA SER A 231 8.95 0.12 21.33
C SER A 231 7.79 0.60 22.23
N SER A 232 7.94 1.77 22.87
CA SER A 232 6.88 2.38 23.68
C SER A 232 5.65 2.75 22.83
N MET A 233 5.85 3.40 21.70
CA MET A 233 4.77 3.79 20.79
C MET A 233 4.02 2.57 20.23
N VAL A 234 4.74 1.55 19.77
CA VAL A 234 4.16 0.28 19.28
C VAL A 234 3.32 -0.38 20.38
N SER A 235 3.77 -0.34 21.63
CA SER A 235 3.02 -0.90 22.77
C SER A 235 1.71 -0.15 23.03
N GLN A 236 1.75 1.19 22.95
CA GLN A 236 0.57 2.04 23.13
C GLN A 236 -0.45 1.82 22.00
N LEU A 237 0.01 1.72 20.75
CA LEU A 237 -0.83 1.42 19.60
C LEU A 237 -1.48 0.03 19.72
N LEU A 238 -0.73 -1.01 20.08
CA LEU A 238 -1.28 -2.35 20.31
C LEU A 238 -2.34 -2.37 21.40
N GLN A 239 -2.10 -1.65 22.50
CA GLN A 239 -3.08 -1.54 23.59
C GLN A 239 -4.35 -0.82 23.12
N ALA A 240 -4.20 0.27 22.36
CA ALA A 240 -5.34 1.01 21.81
C ALA A 240 -6.14 0.16 20.82
N PHE A 241 -5.47 -0.58 19.93
CA PHE A 241 -6.12 -1.50 18.99
C PHE A 241 -6.87 -2.59 19.73
N GLY A 242 -6.24 -3.21 20.73
CA GLY A 242 -6.90 -4.22 21.57
C GLY A 242 -8.19 -3.72 22.21
N ARG A 243 -8.23 -2.46 22.68
CA ARG A 243 -9.44 -1.84 23.26
C ARG A 243 -10.51 -1.54 22.23
N VAL A 244 -10.13 -1.04 21.05
CA VAL A 244 -11.06 -0.81 19.93
C VAL A 244 -11.63 -2.12 19.40
N LEU A 245 -10.85 -3.20 19.43
CA LEU A 245 -11.21 -4.51 18.91
C LEU A 245 -11.96 -5.40 19.93
N SER A 246 -11.92 -5.13 21.23
CA SER A 246 -12.49 -6.02 22.26
C SER A 246 -14.00 -5.84 22.51
N SER A 247 -14.59 -4.69 22.14
CA SER A 247 -16.04 -4.39 22.26
C SER A 247 -16.51 -3.53 21.07
N THR A 248 -17.81 -3.24 20.93
CA THR A 248 -18.27 -2.21 19.98
C THR A 248 -17.49 -0.92 20.24
N PRO A 249 -16.88 -0.28 19.22
CA PRO A 249 -15.99 0.86 19.43
C PRO A 249 -16.76 1.96 20.17
N GLY A 250 -16.32 2.27 21.39
CA GLY A 250 -16.84 3.40 22.15
C GLY A 250 -16.09 4.67 21.75
N LEU A 251 -16.75 5.81 21.97
CA LEU A 251 -16.16 7.12 21.66
C LEU A 251 -14.87 7.36 22.48
N GLU A 252 -14.79 6.81 23.70
CA GLU A 252 -13.63 6.93 24.60
C GLU A 252 -12.40 6.17 24.08
N GLU A 253 -12.57 4.92 23.64
CA GLU A 253 -11.48 4.10 23.09
C GLU A 253 -10.91 4.70 21.81
N VAL A 254 -11.79 5.23 20.96
CA VAL A 254 -11.43 5.88 19.71
C VAL A 254 -10.71 7.21 19.97
N HIS A 255 -11.15 8.00 20.95
CA HIS A 255 -10.43 9.21 21.38
C HIS A 255 -9.04 8.91 21.95
N ALA A 256 -8.90 7.82 22.72
CA ALA A 256 -7.61 7.41 23.23
C ALA A 256 -6.64 7.03 22.10
N LEU A 257 -7.13 6.30 21.08
CA LEU A 257 -6.34 5.97 19.89
C LEU A 257 -5.92 7.24 19.12
N LEU A 258 -6.86 8.15 18.88
CA LEU A 258 -6.57 9.41 18.20
C LEU A 258 -5.51 10.25 18.95
N SER A 259 -5.61 10.30 20.29
CA SER A 259 -4.65 11.00 21.13
C SER A 259 -3.24 10.41 21.02
N ILE A 260 -3.11 9.08 20.95
CA ILE A 260 -1.83 8.39 20.77
C ILE A 260 -1.22 8.71 19.40
N ILE A 261 -2.05 8.71 18.34
CA ILE A 261 -1.64 9.02 16.97
C ILE A 261 -1.06 10.44 16.88
N TYR A 262 -1.76 11.44 17.42
CA TYR A 262 -1.28 12.83 17.42
C TYR A 262 -0.09 13.05 18.35
N SER A 263 -0.07 12.43 19.54
CA SER A 263 1.03 12.59 20.51
C SER A 263 2.37 12.07 19.98
N ASN A 264 2.34 11.05 19.12
CA ASN A 264 3.53 10.50 18.50
C ASN A 264 3.94 11.19 17.19
N LYS A 265 3.21 12.23 16.76
CA LYS A 265 3.41 12.94 15.47
C LYS A 265 3.38 12.00 14.26
N LEU A 266 2.51 11.00 14.29
CA LEU A 266 2.45 9.98 13.23
C LEU A 266 1.65 10.43 11.99
N VAL A 267 1.01 11.60 12.08
CA VAL A 267 0.10 12.14 11.06
C VAL A 267 0.50 13.58 10.76
N SER A 268 0.55 13.93 9.48
CA SER A 268 0.80 15.30 9.02
C SER A 268 -0.34 16.23 9.43
N GLU A 269 -0.04 17.51 9.68
CA GLU A 269 -1.01 18.51 10.13
C GLU A 269 -2.20 18.69 9.18
N GLU A 270 -2.11 18.25 7.92
CA GLU A 270 -3.19 18.32 6.92
C GLU A 270 -4.23 17.19 7.02
N ALA A 271 -3.97 16.12 7.78
CA ALA A 271 -4.93 15.04 7.99
C ALA A 271 -5.74 15.31 9.26
N SER A 272 -6.83 16.07 9.10
CA SER A 272 -7.80 16.43 10.15
C SER A 272 -8.66 15.22 10.56
N LEU A 273 -8.04 14.17 11.08
CA LEU A 273 -8.71 12.94 11.52
C LEU A 273 -9.48 13.20 12.81
N THR A 274 -10.80 12.94 12.82
CA THR A 274 -11.61 13.09 14.03
C THR A 274 -11.95 11.74 14.66
N ALA A 275 -12.34 11.78 15.95
CA ALA A 275 -12.81 10.57 16.64
C ALA A 275 -14.10 10.02 16.02
N LYS A 276 -14.92 10.88 15.40
CA LYS A 276 -16.12 10.46 14.67
C LYS A 276 -15.77 9.69 13.40
N ASP A 277 -14.77 10.16 12.64
CA ASP A 277 -14.32 9.47 11.42
C ASP A 277 -13.77 8.07 11.74
N LEU A 278 -13.03 7.94 12.85
CA LEU A 278 -12.55 6.65 13.33
C LEU A 278 -13.67 5.75 13.82
N LEU A 279 -14.65 6.30 14.52
CA LEU A 279 -15.81 5.55 15.01
C LEU A 279 -16.64 5.03 13.83
N ASP A 280 -16.91 5.86 12.83
CA ASP A 280 -17.62 5.50 11.59
C ASP A 280 -16.84 4.45 10.78
N CYS A 281 -15.51 4.54 10.77
CA CYS A 281 -14.62 3.57 10.13
C CYS A 281 -14.64 2.21 10.83
N PHE A 282 -14.41 2.17 12.15
CA PHE A 282 -14.34 0.90 12.90
C PHE A 282 -15.71 0.29 13.24
N SER A 283 -16.80 1.02 13.00
CA SER A 283 -18.15 0.45 12.99
C SER A 283 -18.34 -0.55 11.84
N GLN A 284 -17.52 -0.46 10.79
CA GLN A 284 -17.55 -1.41 9.67
C GLN A 284 -16.67 -2.64 10.01
N PRO A 285 -17.18 -3.87 9.82
CA PRO A 285 -16.48 -5.09 10.20
C PRO A 285 -15.17 -5.29 9.43
N ASP A 286 -15.12 -4.89 8.16
CA ASP A 286 -13.95 -5.09 7.29
C ASP A 286 -12.74 -4.29 7.79
N TYR A 287 -12.94 -3.04 8.20
CA TYR A 287 -11.87 -2.21 8.78
C TYR A 287 -11.45 -2.69 10.16
N ARG A 288 -12.38 -3.28 10.92
CA ARG A 288 -12.08 -3.92 12.21
C ARG A 288 -11.21 -5.17 12.02
N GLU A 289 -11.50 -5.98 11.01
CA GLU A 289 -10.68 -7.13 10.65
C GLU A 289 -9.28 -6.69 10.18
N LYS A 290 -9.21 -5.70 9.29
CA LYS A 290 -7.94 -5.12 8.84
C LYS A 290 -7.12 -4.55 10.00
N LEU A 291 -7.76 -3.86 10.94
CA LEU A 291 -7.10 -3.37 12.16
C LEU A 291 -6.59 -4.52 13.02
N GLY A 292 -7.33 -5.64 13.08
CA GLY A 292 -6.88 -6.88 13.73
C GLY A 292 -5.64 -7.49 13.08
N VAL A 293 -5.62 -7.59 11.74
CA VAL A 293 -4.44 -8.06 10.99
C VAL A 293 -3.25 -7.14 11.22
N GLY A 294 -3.44 -5.82 11.10
CA GLY A 294 -2.39 -4.83 11.38
C GLY A 294 -1.90 -4.89 12.84
N GLY A 295 -2.80 -5.13 13.80
CA GLY A 295 -2.46 -5.36 15.20
C GLY A 295 -1.58 -6.59 15.40
N ASN A 296 -1.86 -7.70 14.71
CA ASN A 296 -1.01 -8.89 14.76
C ASN A 296 0.38 -8.64 14.15
N GLN A 297 0.46 -7.93 13.03
CA GLN A 297 1.74 -7.55 12.43
C GLN A 297 2.56 -6.63 13.37
N LEU A 298 1.88 -5.67 14.01
CA LEU A 298 2.48 -4.77 14.98
C LEU A 298 2.96 -5.51 16.24
N LEU A 299 2.29 -6.60 16.61
CA LEU A 299 2.70 -7.49 17.71
C LEU A 299 3.98 -8.26 17.37
N GLU A 300 4.10 -8.78 16.14
CA GLU A 300 5.35 -9.42 15.69
C GLU A 300 6.51 -8.42 15.66
N LEU A 301 6.26 -7.19 15.18
CA LEU A 301 7.26 -6.12 15.23
C LEU A 301 7.66 -5.78 16.67
N LYS A 302 6.69 -5.74 17.60
CA LYS A 302 6.95 -5.52 19.03
C LYS A 302 7.89 -6.59 19.61
N LYS A 303 7.67 -7.86 19.29
CA LYS A 303 8.56 -8.96 19.69
C LYS A 303 9.98 -8.75 19.18
N ALA A 304 10.14 -8.34 17.91
CA ALA A 304 11.45 -8.03 17.34
C ALA A 304 12.14 -6.85 18.03
N LEU A 305 11.41 -5.77 18.31
CA LEU A 305 11.92 -4.61 19.04
C LEU A 305 12.36 -5.00 20.46
N ASP A 306 11.58 -5.79 21.17
CA ASP A 306 11.92 -6.26 22.52
C ASP A 306 13.10 -7.23 22.50
N GLY A 307 13.20 -8.10 21.50
CA GLY A 307 14.36 -8.96 21.27
C GLY A 307 15.64 -8.16 21.05
N CYS A 308 15.56 -7.05 20.30
CA CYS A 308 16.66 -6.12 20.08
C CYS A 308 17.10 -5.40 21.38
N VAL A 309 16.15 -5.04 22.24
CA VAL A 309 16.46 -4.46 23.57
C VAL A 309 17.13 -5.50 24.47
N GLN A 310 16.64 -6.75 24.47
CA GLN A 310 17.15 -7.81 25.34
C GLN A 310 18.55 -8.30 24.96
N THR A 311 18.81 -8.57 23.67
CA THR A 311 20.16 -8.95 23.17
C THR A 311 21.20 -7.89 23.51
N ARG A 312 20.79 -6.62 23.52
CA ARG A 312 21.63 -5.51 23.93
C ARG A 312 21.89 -5.46 25.44
N GLY A 313 20.86 -5.67 26.27
CA GLY A 313 21.02 -5.76 27.73
C GLY A 313 22.01 -6.85 28.14
N GLN A 314 22.03 -7.97 27.41
CA GLN A 314 22.97 -9.07 27.62
C GLN A 314 24.39 -8.70 27.15
N ASN A 315 24.55 -8.05 25.99
CA ASN A 315 25.86 -7.64 25.48
C ASN A 315 26.57 -6.59 26.37
N PHE A 316 25.82 -5.73 27.08
CA PHE A 316 26.40 -4.78 28.03
C PHE A 316 26.74 -5.40 29.39
N ALA A 317 26.05 -6.46 29.80
CA ALA A 317 26.35 -7.17 31.05
C ALA A 317 27.70 -7.91 31.02
N PHE A 318 28.17 -8.31 29.84
CA PHE A 318 29.48 -8.97 29.66
C PHE A 318 30.67 -8.01 29.53
N THR A 319 30.46 -6.69 29.54
CA THR A 319 31.54 -5.68 29.36
C THR A 319 31.81 -4.80 30.58
N ALA A 320 31.23 -5.10 31.75
CA ALA A 320 31.62 -4.43 32.99
C ALA A 320 32.96 -5.01 33.49
N PRO A 321 34.05 -4.21 33.57
CA PRO A 321 35.25 -4.66 34.24
C PRO A 321 35.03 -4.64 35.76
N CYS A 322 35.42 -5.71 36.44
CA CYS A 322 35.77 -5.64 37.86
C CYS A 322 37.05 -4.81 38.04
#